data_AF-A0A8T4TS14-F1
#
_entry.id   AF-A0A8T4TS14-F1
#
_cell.length_a   1.000
_cell.length_b   1.000
_cell.length_c   1.000
_cell.angle_alpha   90.00
_cell.angle_beta   90.00
_cell.angle_gamma   90.00
#
_symmetry.space_group_name_H-M   'P 1'
#
loop_
_entity.id
_entity.type
_entity.pdbx_description
1 polymer ?
#
loop_
_entity_poly.entity_id
_entity_poly.type
_entity_poly.pdbx_seq_one_letter_code
_entity_poly.pdbx_strand_id
1 'polypeptide(L)'
;MRLIHNKKAQAAMEFLMTYGWAILIVIVAIAALFFLGVFSGSAPNTCQMDAPFNCIDSNSVDTVIDLQVGVLNSVKEINSADITLTLNGDPAACATTMVPDPLPSGGKTTITCVHNLEVDEKFNGEIVISYANKQGLSGKVAKGTFSGTIKSST
;
A
#
# COMPACT_ATOMS: atom_id res chain seq x y z
N MET A 1 -18.72 34.56 51.43
CA MET A 1 -18.10 33.38 50.76
C MET A 1 -19.19 32.64 49.99
N ARG A 2 -19.33 32.86 48.67
CA ARG A 2 -20.34 32.17 47.84
C ARG A 2 -19.72 30.90 47.25
N LEU A 3 -20.23 29.73 47.64
CA LEU A 3 -19.84 28.43 47.08
C LEU A 3 -20.53 28.24 45.72
N ILE A 4 -19.75 28.28 44.65
CA ILE A 4 -20.19 28.05 43.28
C ILE A 4 -20.38 26.54 43.13
N HIS A 5 -21.64 26.09 43.13
CA HIS A 5 -21.99 24.67 43.13
C HIS A 5 -21.83 24.11 41.70
N ASN A 6 -20.70 23.47 41.40
CA ASN A 6 -20.41 22.81 40.13
C ASN A 6 -21.26 21.54 39.94
N LYS A 7 -22.57 21.69 39.71
CA LYS A 7 -23.53 20.59 39.51
C LYS A 7 -23.29 19.73 38.26
N LYS A 8 -22.42 20.16 37.34
CA LYS A 8 -22.17 19.43 36.07
C LYS A 8 -21.28 18.20 36.22
N ALA A 9 -20.30 18.23 37.13
CA ALA A 9 -19.40 17.09 37.36
C ALA A 9 -20.10 15.94 38.11
N GLN A 10 -21.06 16.25 38.97
CA GLN A 10 -21.75 15.26 39.78
C GLN A 10 -22.76 14.43 38.96
N ALA A 11 -23.41 15.04 37.96
CA ALA A 11 -24.27 14.32 37.02
C ALA A 11 -23.47 13.38 36.09
N ALA A 12 -22.28 13.80 35.63
CA ALA A 12 -21.44 12.98 34.75
C ALA A 12 -20.93 11.69 35.43
N MET A 13 -20.67 11.73 36.74
CA MET A 13 -20.23 10.57 37.52
C MET A 13 -21.33 9.52 37.72
N GLU A 14 -22.61 9.91 37.68
CA GLU A 14 -23.75 9.01 37.82
C GLU A 14 -24.05 8.24 36.51
N PHE A 15 -23.87 8.90 35.37
CA PHE A 15 -23.98 8.26 34.06
C PHE A 15 -22.83 7.28 33.78
N LEU A 16 -21.60 7.58 34.21
CA LEU A 16 -20.46 6.68 34.00
C LEU A 16 -20.57 5.39 34.84
N MET A 17 -21.13 5.47 36.04
CA MET A 17 -21.27 4.30 36.91
C MET A 17 -22.37 3.32 36.44
N THR A 18 -23.47 3.83 35.87
CA THR A 18 -24.62 2.99 35.43
C THR A 18 -24.44 2.38 34.04
N TYR A 19 -23.71 3.06 33.15
CA TYR A 19 -23.34 2.53 31.84
C TYR A 19 -21.90 1.98 31.79
N GLY A 20 -21.19 2.00 32.91
CA GLY A 20 -19.82 1.48 33.00
C GLY A 20 -19.70 0.01 32.60
N TRP A 21 -20.71 -0.81 32.94
CA TRP A 21 -20.78 -2.20 32.51
C TRP A 21 -20.94 -2.34 30.98
N ALA A 22 -21.69 -1.43 30.34
CA ALA A 22 -21.85 -1.43 28.90
C ALA A 22 -20.54 -1.06 28.20
N ILE A 23 -19.79 -0.08 28.74
CA ILE A 23 -18.46 0.28 28.21
C ILE A 23 -17.48 -0.88 28.36
N LEU A 24 -17.50 -1.60 29.49
CA LEU A 24 -16.65 -2.78 29.69
C LEU A 24 -16.94 -3.87 28.65
N ILE A 25 -18.21 -4.15 28.36
CA ILE A 25 -18.58 -5.12 27.33
C ILE A 25 -18.04 -4.70 25.96
N VAL A 26 -18.14 -3.42 25.61
CA VAL A 26 -17.62 -2.91 24.32
C VAL A 26 -16.11 -3.06 24.22
N ILE A 27 -15.37 -2.73 25.28
CA ILE A 27 -13.90 -2.89 25.29
C ILE A 27 -13.51 -4.36 25.17
N VAL A 28 -14.19 -5.25 25.89
CA VAL A 28 -13.94 -6.71 25.81
C VAL A 28 -14.25 -7.23 24.40
N ALA A 29 -15.34 -6.77 23.77
CA ALA A 29 -15.69 -7.14 22.40
C ALA A 29 -14.62 -6.67 21.40
N ILE A 30 -14.14 -5.42 21.52
CA ILE A 30 -13.07 -4.91 20.66
C ILE A 30 -11.77 -5.70 20.87
N ALA A 31 -11.41 -6.01 22.12
CA ALA A 31 -10.24 -6.83 22.44
C ALA A 31 -10.35 -8.24 21.85
N ALA A 32 -11.52 -8.87 21.93
CA ALA A 32 -11.79 -10.17 21.33
C ALA A 32 -11.71 -10.12 19.80
N LEU A 33 -12.25 -9.07 19.16
CA LEU A 33 -12.14 -8.87 17.70
C LEU A 33 -10.70 -8.64 17.26
N PHE A 34 -9.87 -7.97 18.08
CA PHE A 34 -8.45 -7.81 17.85
C PHE A 34 -7.71 -9.15 17.94
N PHE A 35 -8.02 -9.96 18.96
CA PHE A 35 -7.44 -11.29 19.13
C PHE A 35 -7.86 -12.27 18.01
N LEU A 36 -9.09 -12.15 17.51
CA LEU A 36 -9.60 -12.94 16.39
C LEU A 36 -9.09 -12.48 15.02
N GLY A 37 -8.26 -11.42 14.95
CA GLY A 37 -7.69 -10.94 13.69
C GLY A 37 -8.73 -10.38 12.71
N VAL A 38 -9.91 -9.95 13.18
CA VAL A 38 -10.95 -9.39 12.30
C VAL A 38 -10.46 -8.09 11.63
N PHE A 39 -9.56 -7.35 12.28
CA PHE A 39 -8.90 -6.18 11.72
C PHE A 39 -7.67 -6.52 10.87
N SER A 40 -7.23 -7.77 10.83
CA SER A 40 -6.13 -8.22 9.98
C SER A 40 -6.62 -8.73 8.63
N GLY A 41 -7.63 -8.10 8.03
CA GLY A 41 -8.09 -8.43 6.68
C GLY A 41 -6.90 -8.52 5.71
N SER A 42 -6.68 -9.69 5.12
CA SER A 42 -5.57 -9.90 4.19
C SER A 42 -5.63 -8.83 3.12
N ALA A 43 -4.53 -8.11 2.89
CA ALA A 43 -4.46 -7.23 1.74
C ALA A 43 -4.56 -8.15 0.52
N PRO A 44 -5.63 -8.04 -0.31
CA PRO A 44 -5.69 -8.84 -1.52
C PRO A 44 -4.47 -8.51 -2.36
N ASN A 45 -3.83 -9.53 -2.92
CA ASN A 45 -2.78 -9.29 -3.90
C ASN A 45 -3.42 -8.62 -5.11
N THR A 46 -3.27 -7.30 -5.20
CA THR A 46 -3.83 -6.49 -6.28
C THR A 46 -2.68 -5.81 -7.01
N CYS A 47 -2.84 -5.66 -8.31
CA CYS A 47 -1.95 -4.87 -9.11
C CYS A 47 -2.76 -4.23 -10.24
N GLN A 48 -2.80 -2.91 -10.24
CA GLN A 48 -3.53 -2.13 -11.23
C GLN A 48 -2.65 -1.00 -11.75
N MET A 49 -2.74 -0.73 -13.04
CA MET A 49 -1.96 0.30 -13.73
C MET A 49 -2.86 1.05 -14.71
N ASP A 50 -2.58 2.33 -14.89
CA ASP A 50 -3.20 3.14 -15.92
C ASP A 50 -2.57 2.89 -17.30
N ALA A 51 -3.41 2.94 -18.33
CA ALA A 51 -2.94 2.94 -19.71
C ALA A 51 -1.93 4.10 -19.93
N PRO A 52 -0.83 3.90 -20.68
CA PRO A 52 -0.56 2.80 -21.61
C PRO A 52 0.18 1.60 -21.02
N PHE A 53 0.17 1.44 -19.69
CA PHE A 53 0.73 0.27 -19.02
C PHE A 53 -0.39 -0.61 -18.50
N ASN A 54 -0.10 -1.90 -18.35
CA ASN A 54 -1.02 -2.82 -17.71
C ASN A 54 -0.23 -3.69 -16.73
N CYS A 55 -0.76 -3.87 -15.51
CA CYS A 55 -0.19 -4.86 -14.62
C CYS A 55 -0.73 -6.24 -15.01
N ILE A 56 0.17 -7.21 -15.14
CA ILE A 56 -0.15 -8.59 -15.52
C ILE A 56 -0.14 -9.46 -14.28
N ASP A 57 0.88 -9.32 -13.44
CA ASP A 57 1.05 -10.13 -12.24
C ASP A 57 1.90 -9.38 -11.21
N SER A 58 1.72 -9.71 -9.93
CA SER A 58 2.57 -9.24 -8.83
C SER A 58 2.94 -10.40 -7.92
N ASN A 59 4.24 -10.60 -7.73
CA ASN A 59 4.78 -11.61 -6.84
C ASN A 59 5.60 -10.93 -5.74
N SER A 60 5.47 -11.38 -4.50
CA SER A 60 6.15 -10.80 -3.35
C SER A 60 6.69 -11.92 -2.47
N VAL A 61 8.00 -12.07 -2.43
CA VAL A 61 8.71 -13.16 -1.76
C VAL A 61 9.92 -12.59 -1.01
N ASP A 62 10.03 -12.94 0.26
CA ASP A 62 11.09 -12.52 1.19
C ASP A 62 11.35 -11.01 1.17
N THR A 63 12.39 -10.55 0.47
CA THR A 63 12.79 -9.13 0.39
C THR A 63 12.51 -8.51 -0.98
N VAL A 64 11.80 -9.23 -1.85
CA VAL A 64 11.64 -8.89 -3.26
C VAL A 64 10.17 -8.83 -3.65
N ILE A 65 9.78 -7.74 -4.29
CA ILE A 65 8.49 -7.59 -4.96
C ILE A 65 8.74 -7.46 -6.47
N ASP A 66 8.28 -8.44 -7.22
CA ASP A 66 8.30 -8.47 -8.68
C ASP A 66 6.94 -8.04 -9.23
N LEU A 67 6.96 -7.05 -10.12
CA LEU A 67 5.79 -6.55 -10.83
C LEU A 67 5.95 -6.84 -12.31
N GLN A 68 5.11 -7.71 -12.87
CA GLN A 68 5.09 -7.93 -14.30
C GLN A 68 4.19 -6.89 -14.97
N VAL A 69 4.78 -6.00 -15.74
CA VAL A 69 4.11 -4.89 -16.42
C VAL A 69 4.16 -5.10 -17.93
N GLY A 70 3.01 -4.99 -18.58
CA GLY A 70 2.90 -4.88 -20.03
C GLY A 70 2.96 -3.41 -20.46
N VAL A 71 3.66 -3.16 -21.57
CA VAL A 71 3.86 -1.83 -22.15
C VAL A 71 3.22 -1.81 -23.53
N LEU A 72 2.32 -0.86 -23.80
CA LEU A 72 1.75 -0.72 -25.14
C LEU A 72 2.78 -0.22 -26.15
N ASN A 73 2.57 -0.61 -27.42
CA ASN A 73 3.43 -0.23 -28.54
C ASN A 73 3.50 1.28 -28.83
N SER A 74 2.61 2.09 -28.25
CA SER A 74 2.59 3.56 -28.42
C SER A 74 3.65 4.28 -27.60
N VAL A 75 4.27 3.60 -26.64
CA VAL A 75 5.26 4.15 -25.69
C VAL A 75 6.68 3.96 -26.25
N LYS A 76 7.53 4.97 -26.06
CA LYS A 76 8.98 4.89 -26.33
C LYS A 76 9.63 4.03 -25.24
N GLU A 77 10.81 3.49 -25.52
CA GLU A 77 11.67 2.89 -24.48
C GLU A 77 11.77 3.78 -23.23
N ILE A 78 11.72 3.12 -22.07
CA ILE A 78 11.69 3.74 -20.74
C ILE A 78 12.98 3.32 -20.04
N ASN A 79 13.57 4.23 -19.26
CA ASN A 79 14.72 3.91 -18.43
C ASN A 79 14.28 3.64 -16.99
N SER A 80 15.08 2.87 -16.26
CA SER A 80 14.93 2.70 -14.81
C SER A 80 14.77 4.01 -14.02
N ALA A 81 15.40 5.11 -14.46
CA ALA A 81 15.30 6.43 -13.81
C ALA A 81 13.93 7.11 -13.96
N ASP A 82 13.12 6.71 -14.94
CA ASP A 82 11.79 7.26 -15.19
C ASP A 82 10.70 6.58 -14.34
N ILE A 83 11.09 5.54 -13.58
CA ILE A 83 10.21 4.72 -12.77
C ILE A 83 10.49 5.02 -11.30
N THR A 84 9.46 5.41 -10.57
CA THR A 84 9.52 5.54 -9.12
C THR A 84 8.53 4.57 -8.48
N LEU A 85 8.99 3.87 -7.44
CA LEU A 85 8.14 3.04 -6.60
C LEU A 85 8.18 3.59 -5.18
N THR A 86 7.02 3.54 -4.54
CA THR A 86 6.85 3.89 -3.14
C THR A 86 6.15 2.72 -2.46
N LEU A 87 6.58 2.37 -1.26
CA LEU A 87 5.94 1.34 -0.44
C LEU A 87 5.52 1.97 0.88
N ASN A 88 4.27 1.77 1.28
CA ASN A 88 3.67 2.30 2.50
C ASN A 88 3.88 3.82 2.66
N GLY A 89 3.95 4.55 1.54
CA GLY A 89 4.20 6.00 1.51
C GLY A 89 5.67 6.41 1.62
N ASP A 90 6.60 5.46 1.74
CA ASP A 90 8.04 5.68 1.77
C ASP A 90 8.66 5.40 0.38
N PRO A 91 9.25 6.42 -0.29
CA PRO A 91 9.95 6.24 -1.56
C PRO A 91 11.30 5.52 -1.43
N ALA A 92 11.89 5.45 -0.24
CA ALA A 92 13.15 4.75 0.02
C ALA A 92 12.95 3.28 0.40
N ALA A 93 11.71 2.87 0.70
CA ALA A 93 11.38 1.49 1.02
C ALA A 93 11.56 0.52 -0.16
N CYS A 94 11.63 1.04 -1.41
CA CYS A 94 12.15 0.34 -2.57
C CYS A 94 13.58 0.81 -2.88
N ALA A 95 14.59 0.16 -2.30
CA ALA A 95 15.98 0.64 -2.37
C ALA A 95 16.65 0.40 -3.72
N THR A 96 16.21 -0.63 -4.47
CA THR A 96 16.69 -0.89 -5.84
C THR A 96 15.54 -1.32 -6.72
N THR A 97 15.36 -0.60 -7.83
CA THR A 97 14.45 -0.94 -8.91
C THR A 97 15.23 -1.53 -10.06
N MET A 98 15.23 -2.86 -10.16
CA MET A 98 15.84 -3.54 -11.29
C MET A 98 14.80 -3.66 -12.40
N VAL A 99 15.14 -3.14 -13.57
CA VAL A 99 14.33 -3.30 -14.78
C VAL A 99 15.27 -3.65 -15.93
N PRO A 100 14.87 -4.53 -16.87
CA PRO A 100 15.60 -4.70 -18.12
C PRO A 100 15.68 -3.36 -18.85
N ASP A 101 16.86 -2.76 -18.89
CA ASP A 101 17.09 -1.47 -19.56
C ASP A 101 17.62 -1.69 -21.00
N PRO A 102 17.02 -1.03 -22.02
CA PRO A 102 15.75 -0.29 -21.96
C PRO A 102 14.52 -1.21 -22.00
N LEU A 103 13.41 -0.80 -21.36
CA LEU A 103 12.14 -1.54 -21.43
C LEU A 103 11.63 -1.53 -22.88
N PRO A 104 11.43 -2.70 -23.52
CA PRO A 104 11.01 -2.75 -24.91
C PRO A 104 9.57 -2.24 -25.08
N SER A 105 9.36 -1.39 -26.09
CA SER A 105 8.00 -0.96 -26.45
C SER A 105 7.17 -2.16 -26.92
N GLY A 106 5.92 -2.29 -26.44
CA GLY A 106 5.02 -3.36 -26.90
C GLY A 106 5.23 -4.72 -26.26
N GLY A 107 6.09 -4.82 -25.23
CA GLY A 107 6.44 -6.07 -24.56
C GLY A 107 5.89 -6.20 -23.14
N LYS A 108 6.32 -7.26 -22.46
CA LYS A 108 6.17 -7.45 -21.01
C LYS A 108 7.54 -7.30 -20.38
N THR A 109 7.59 -6.72 -19.19
CA THR A 109 8.82 -6.55 -18.41
C THR A 109 8.53 -6.79 -16.94
N THR A 110 9.55 -7.19 -16.18
CA THR A 110 9.45 -7.33 -14.73
C THR A 110 10.20 -6.17 -14.09
N ILE A 111 9.49 -5.43 -13.24
CA ILE A 111 10.05 -4.38 -12.40
C ILE A 111 10.20 -4.99 -11.01
N THR A 112 11.44 -5.10 -10.55
CA THR A 112 11.76 -5.69 -9.26
C THR A 112 12.07 -4.59 -8.26
N CYS A 113 11.37 -4.58 -7.12
CA CYS A 113 11.68 -3.74 -5.97
C CYS A 113 12.24 -4.58 -4.83
N VAL A 114 13.43 -4.20 -4.34
CA VAL A 114 14.00 -4.76 -3.10
C VAL A 114 13.58 -3.89 -1.92
N HIS A 115 13.00 -4.53 -0.91
CA HIS A 115 12.48 -3.88 0.30
C HIS A 115 13.06 -4.48 1.57
N ASN A 116 12.74 -3.85 2.71
CA ASN A 116 13.13 -4.30 4.04
C ASN A 116 11.93 -4.69 4.94
N LEU A 117 10.76 -4.91 4.33
CA LEU A 117 9.59 -5.48 5.02
C LEU A 117 9.87 -6.93 5.48
N GLU A 118 9.21 -7.34 6.56
CA GLU A 118 9.30 -8.70 7.10
C GLU A 118 8.30 -9.66 6.42
N VAL A 119 8.53 -10.97 6.56
CA VAL A 119 7.58 -12.01 6.09
C VAL A 119 6.23 -11.85 6.81
N ASP A 120 5.13 -12.10 6.11
CA ASP A 120 3.75 -11.87 6.55
C ASP A 120 3.37 -10.39 6.77
N GLU A 121 4.28 -9.45 6.48
CA GLU A 121 3.96 -8.03 6.49
C GLU A 121 3.14 -7.64 5.26
N LYS A 122 2.15 -6.77 5.49
CA LYS A 122 1.32 -6.21 4.43
C LYS A 122 1.97 -4.96 3.88
N PHE A 123 1.90 -4.81 2.56
CA PHE A 123 2.39 -3.61 1.91
C PHE A 123 1.35 -3.06 0.93
N ASN A 124 1.38 -1.74 0.78
CA ASN A 124 0.67 -1.01 -0.25
C ASN A 124 1.67 -0.12 -0.97
N GLY A 125 1.83 -0.32 -2.28
CA GLY A 125 2.77 0.42 -3.10
C GLY A 125 2.09 1.21 -4.20
N GLU A 126 2.68 2.35 -4.51
CA GLU A 126 2.38 3.14 -5.72
C GLU A 126 3.59 3.10 -6.64
N ILE A 127 3.33 2.88 -7.93
CA ILE A 127 4.31 2.95 -9.00
C ILE A 127 3.93 4.10 -9.93
N VAL A 128 4.91 4.93 -10.25
CA VAL A 128 4.75 6.07 -11.14
C VAL A 128 5.78 5.94 -12.25
N ILE A 129 5.31 5.98 -13.49
CA ILE A 129 6.14 5.83 -14.69
C ILE A 129 6.02 7.09 -15.51
N SER A 130 7.13 7.81 -15.66
CA SER A 130 7.25 8.89 -16.62
C SER A 130 7.57 8.32 -17.99
N TYR A 131 6.86 8.76 -19.03
CA TYR A 131 7.07 8.22 -20.37
C TYR A 131 6.88 9.26 -21.47
N ALA A 132 7.41 8.90 -22.63
CA ALA A 132 7.17 9.59 -23.89
C ALA A 132 6.49 8.64 -24.88
N ASN A 133 5.63 9.18 -25.74
CA ASN A 133 5.09 8.40 -26.85
C ASN A 133 6.16 8.23 -27.93
N LYS A 134 6.00 7.25 -28.83
CA LYS A 134 6.86 7.08 -30.01
C LYS A 134 6.95 8.31 -30.92
N GLN A 135 5.97 9.22 -30.83
CA GLN A 135 5.95 10.50 -31.53
C GLN A 135 6.80 11.61 -30.86
N GLY A 136 7.47 11.31 -29.74
CA GLY A 136 8.35 12.25 -29.03
C GLY A 136 7.67 13.17 -28.01
N LEU A 137 6.34 13.12 -27.88
CA LEU A 137 5.63 13.85 -26.82
C LEU A 137 5.97 13.24 -25.45
N SER A 138 6.74 14.00 -24.67
CA SER A 138 7.28 13.62 -23.36
C SER A 138 6.53 14.31 -22.22
N GLY A 139 6.80 13.93 -20.97
CA GLY A 139 6.17 14.51 -19.78
C GLY A 139 4.80 13.91 -19.43
N LYS A 140 4.48 12.75 -20.01
CA LYS A 140 3.29 11.98 -19.60
C LYS A 140 3.65 11.09 -18.42
N VAL A 141 2.70 10.91 -17.52
CA VAL A 141 2.87 10.10 -16.32
C VAL A 141 1.74 9.08 -16.28
N ALA A 142 2.08 7.82 -16.05
CA ALA A 142 1.14 6.77 -15.71
C ALA A 142 1.34 6.37 -14.25
N LYS A 143 0.24 6.04 -13.58
CA LYS A 143 0.26 5.61 -12.19
C LYS A 143 -0.28 4.19 -12.09
N GLY A 144 0.17 3.48 -11.08
CA GLY A 144 -0.39 2.19 -10.69
C GLY A 144 -0.28 1.99 -9.21
N THR A 145 -1.13 1.11 -8.70
CA THR A 145 -1.13 0.68 -7.32
C THR A 145 -0.99 -0.83 -7.26
N PHE A 146 -0.21 -1.29 -6.31
CA PHE A 146 -0.03 -2.71 -6.07
C PHE A 146 -0.03 -2.96 -4.57
N SER A 147 -0.62 -4.04 -4.12
CA SER A 147 -0.65 -4.37 -2.69
C SER A 147 -0.63 -5.88 -2.52
N GLY A 148 -0.22 -6.30 -1.34
CA GLY A 148 -0.13 -7.71 -1.03
C GLY A 148 0.46 -7.96 0.34
N THR A 149 0.80 -9.22 0.58
CA THR A 149 1.48 -9.67 1.80
C THR A 149 2.75 -10.42 1.40
N ILE A 150 3.86 -10.13 2.07
CA ILE A 150 5.15 -10.78 1.80
C ILE A 150 5.06 -12.27 2.13
N LYS A 151 5.34 -13.12 1.14
CA LYS A 151 5.39 -14.57 1.32
C LYS A 151 6.82 -15.01 1.65
N SER A 152 6.96 -16.08 2.42
CA SER A 152 8.27 -16.73 2.61
C SER A 152 8.64 -17.59 1.40
N SER A 153 9.93 -17.60 1.01
CA SER A 153 10.49 -18.63 0.13
C SER A 153 10.67 -19.93 0.92
N THR A 154 9.59 -20.71 1.06
CA THR A 154 9.65 -22.10 1.55
C THR A 154 9.42 -23.06 0.40
#